data_AF-A0A5B7RGV1-F1
#
_entry.id   AF-A0A5B7RGV1-F1
#
_cell.length_a   1.000
_cell.length_b   1.000
_cell.length_c   1.000
_cell.angle_alpha   90.00
_cell.angle_beta   90.00
_cell.angle_gamma   90.00
#
_symmetry.space_group_name_H-M   'P 1'
#
loop_
_entity.id
_entity.type
_entity.pdbx_description
1 polymer ?
#
loop_
_entity_poly.entity_id
_entity_poly.type
_entity_poly.pdbx_seq_one_letter_code
_entity_poly.pdbx_strand_id
1 'polypeptide(L)'
;MPVTAGRYAAVTSTLALVVALGGTGYAATKIGTKDIKNNAVTTSKVKNDTLTGQDVRESALGTVPGAARVNGQSVTKVRYKVPPSTPARVIYNQGGLSLTATCSAVYDTRLVARTTRSGGFISTFVFGDSSPLPDDPIEDDIEDAAFDPSDTFDLIPAAANANVNLVLFDYVGDDGTVVSGRLVADETNNCQLHGHVVAG
;
A
#
# COMPACT_ATOMS: atom_id res chain seq x y z
N MET A 1 8.23 47.25 82.74
CA MET A 1 9.09 46.17 82.19
C MET A 1 9.22 46.40 80.69
N PRO A 2 10.38 46.80 80.17
CA PRO A 2 10.51 47.14 78.75
C PRO A 2 10.51 45.83 77.95
N VAL A 3 9.58 45.73 77.00
CA VAL A 3 9.57 44.64 76.03
C VAL A 3 10.77 44.88 75.12
N THR A 4 11.84 44.10 75.28
CA THR A 4 13.10 44.30 74.55
C THR A 4 12.89 44.02 73.06
N ALA A 5 13.26 45.00 72.23
CA ALA A 5 13.14 44.99 70.77
C ALA A 5 13.69 43.71 70.09
N GLY A 6 14.60 42.98 70.76
CA GLY A 6 15.15 41.71 70.28
C GLY A 6 14.11 40.59 70.09
N ARG A 7 13.01 40.57 70.84
CA ARG A 7 11.95 39.55 70.66
C ARG A 7 11.17 39.74 69.37
N TYR A 8 10.89 40.99 69.00
CA TYR A 8 10.24 41.32 67.73
C TYR A 8 11.15 40.99 66.55
N ALA A 9 12.45 41.23 66.67
CA ALA A 9 13.44 40.92 65.63
C ALA A 9 13.57 39.41 65.34
N ALA A 10 13.47 38.55 66.36
CA ALA A 10 13.52 37.10 66.18
C ALA A 10 12.26 36.56 65.48
N VAL A 11 11.08 37.11 65.82
CA VAL A 11 9.81 36.75 65.18
C VAL A 11 9.79 37.21 63.73
N THR A 12 10.22 38.43 63.43
CA THR A 12 10.28 38.92 62.04
C THR A 12 11.31 38.16 61.21
N SER A 13 12.47 37.80 61.78
CA SER A 13 13.50 37.03 61.08
C SER A 13 13.05 35.61 60.73
N THR A 14 12.37 34.93 61.66
CA THR A 14 11.85 33.58 61.41
C THR A 14 10.68 33.58 60.42
N LEU A 15 9.79 34.57 60.51
CA LEU A 15 8.70 34.74 59.53
C LEU A 15 9.24 35.10 58.14
N ALA A 16 10.22 36.00 58.06
CA ALA A 16 10.90 36.34 56.81
C ALA A 16 11.58 35.12 56.17
N LEU A 17 12.21 34.27 56.98
CA LEU A 17 12.84 33.03 56.51
C LEU A 17 11.81 32.04 55.96
N VAL A 18 10.65 31.89 56.62
CA VAL A 18 9.55 31.03 56.14
C VAL A 18 8.95 31.56 54.84
N VAL A 19 8.76 32.87 54.71
CA VAL A 19 8.24 33.48 53.46
C VAL A 19 9.28 33.42 52.33
N ALA A 20 10.57 33.59 52.63
CA ALA A 20 11.66 33.46 51.66
C ALA A 20 11.82 32.02 51.16
N LEU A 21 11.62 31.02 52.02
CA LEU A 21 11.67 29.59 51.66
C LEU A 21 10.36 29.07 51.06
N GLY A 22 9.21 29.67 51.42
CA GLY A 22 7.89 29.37 50.86
C GLY A 22 7.58 30.10 49.55
N GLY A 23 8.47 31.00 49.11
CA GLY A 23 8.27 31.93 47.99
C GLY A 23 8.41 31.34 46.58
N THR A 24 8.70 30.04 46.43
CA THR A 24 8.64 29.40 45.11
C THR A 24 7.30 28.72 44.92
N GLY A 25 6.26 29.55 44.77
CA GLY A 25 4.94 29.10 44.34
C GLY A 25 5.09 28.38 43.01
N TYR A 26 4.92 27.06 43.04
CA TYR A 26 4.83 26.18 41.90
C TYR A 26 3.75 26.73 40.96
N ALA A 27 4.16 27.44 39.92
CA ALA A 27 3.26 27.83 38.86
C ALA A 27 2.97 26.57 38.05
N ALA A 28 1.98 25.78 38.48
CA ALA A 28 1.34 24.78 37.65
C ALA A 28 0.53 25.50 36.57
N THR A 29 1.22 26.19 35.67
CA THR A 29 0.60 26.85 34.54
C THR A 29 0.06 25.76 33.63
N LYS A 30 -1.26 25.79 33.40
CA LYS A 30 -1.86 24.99 32.34
C LYS A 30 -1.37 25.58 31.02
N ILE A 31 -0.43 24.89 30.37
CA ILE A 31 0.03 25.22 29.03
C ILE A 31 -1.11 24.91 28.06
N GLY A 32 -1.65 25.94 27.40
CA GLY A 32 -2.66 25.80 26.37
C GLY A 32 -2.06 25.84 24.96
N THR A 33 -2.90 25.61 23.94
CA THR A 33 -2.50 25.67 22.53
C THR A 33 -1.90 27.03 22.14
N LYS A 34 -2.45 28.13 22.69
CA LYS A 34 -1.94 29.51 22.47
C LYS A 34 -0.50 29.73 22.97
N ASP A 35 -0.02 28.90 23.89
CA ASP A 35 1.31 29.02 24.48
C ASP A 35 2.35 28.21 23.68
N ILE A 36 1.88 27.37 22.75
CA ILE A 36 2.72 26.53 21.87
C ILE A 36 2.88 27.25 20.53
N LYS A 37 4.11 27.64 20.22
CA LYS A 37 4.44 28.22 18.91
C LYS A 37 4.38 27.15 17.81
N ASN A 38 4.12 27.58 16.58
CA ASN A 38 4.20 26.69 15.41
C ASN A 38 5.58 26.02 15.35
N ASN A 39 5.60 24.73 15.01
CA ASN A 39 6.80 23.88 14.97
C ASN A 39 7.52 23.69 16.33
N ALA A 40 6.89 24.06 17.46
CA ALA A 40 7.49 23.83 18.78
C ALA A 40 7.47 22.35 19.20
N VAL A 41 6.54 21.54 18.67
CA VAL A 41 6.47 20.10 18.91
C VAL A 41 7.23 19.39 17.79
N THR A 42 8.47 19.00 18.10
CA THR A 42 9.36 18.24 17.21
C THR A 42 9.23 16.74 17.49
N THR A 43 9.74 15.90 16.59
CA THR A 43 9.70 14.42 16.73
C THR A 43 10.23 13.93 18.08
N SER A 44 11.32 14.52 18.59
CA SER A 44 11.90 14.17 19.88
C SER A 44 11.01 14.47 21.10
N LYS A 45 9.96 15.28 20.94
CA LYS A 45 8.99 15.62 21.99
C LYS A 45 7.73 14.74 21.95
N VAL A 46 7.59 13.94 20.90
CA VAL A 46 6.52 12.97 20.74
C VAL A 46 7.09 11.61 21.09
N LYS A 47 6.47 10.92 22.05
CA LYS A 47 6.88 9.56 22.37
C LYS A 47 6.50 8.65 21.20
N ASN A 48 7.35 7.67 20.90
CA ASN A 48 7.09 6.72 19.82
C ASN A 48 5.75 6.00 20.04
N ASP A 49 5.02 5.79 18.94
CA ASP A 49 3.77 5.01 18.87
C ASP A 49 2.63 5.52 19.77
N THR A 50 2.64 6.80 20.15
CA THR A 50 1.56 7.36 21.00
C THR A 50 0.49 8.14 20.24
N LEU A 51 0.75 8.54 18.99
CA LEU A 51 -0.25 9.22 18.17
C LEU A 51 -1.21 8.20 17.58
N THR A 52 -2.51 8.43 17.74
CA THR A 52 -3.59 7.59 17.22
C THR A 52 -4.33 8.31 16.08
N GLY A 53 -5.24 7.62 15.40
CA GLY A 53 -6.10 8.25 14.38
C GLY A 53 -6.97 9.39 14.94
N GLN A 54 -7.28 9.39 16.24
CA GLN A 54 -8.03 10.51 16.84
C GLN A 54 -7.20 11.81 16.92
N ASP A 55 -5.87 11.69 16.93
CA ASP A 55 -4.94 12.81 17.05
C ASP A 55 -4.57 13.42 15.68
N VAL A 56 -4.88 12.70 14.59
CA VAL A 56 -4.48 13.04 13.23
C VAL A 56 -5.72 13.35 12.40
N ARG A 57 -5.71 14.48 11.68
CA ARG A 57 -6.75 14.75 10.68
C ARG A 57 -6.30 14.21 9.33
N GLU A 58 -6.62 12.95 9.03
CA GLU A 58 -6.11 12.24 7.85
C GLU A 58 -6.49 12.93 6.54
N SER A 59 -7.66 13.57 6.48
CA SER A 59 -8.13 14.32 5.30
C SER A 59 -7.29 15.56 4.98
N ALA A 60 -6.44 16.02 5.90
CA ALA A 60 -5.50 17.11 5.68
C ALA A 60 -4.11 16.64 5.23
N LEU A 61 -3.85 15.33 5.25
CA LEU A 61 -2.59 14.76 4.76
C LEU A 61 -2.65 14.59 3.24
N GLY A 62 -1.53 14.85 2.56
CA GLY A 62 -1.36 14.49 1.15
C GLY A 62 -1.20 12.97 0.99
N THR A 63 -1.04 12.51 -0.25
CA THR A 63 -0.70 11.11 -0.53
C THR A 63 0.56 10.71 0.23
N VAL A 64 0.45 9.73 1.13
CA VAL A 64 1.59 9.17 1.86
C VAL A 64 2.49 8.44 0.85
N PRO A 65 3.70 8.95 0.54
CA PRO A 65 4.60 8.29 -0.39
C PRO A 65 5.02 6.95 0.23
N GLY A 66 4.47 5.84 -0.25
CA GLY A 66 4.71 4.50 0.31
C GLY A 66 3.46 3.70 0.70
N ALA A 67 2.26 4.28 0.63
CA ALA A 67 1.00 3.54 0.80
C ALA A 67 0.77 2.43 -0.26
N ALA A 68 1.66 2.30 -1.24
CA ALA A 68 1.73 1.15 -2.13
C ALA A 68 1.93 -0.17 -1.37
N ARG A 69 2.39 -0.12 -0.10
CA ARG A 69 2.58 -1.28 0.78
C ARG A 69 1.57 -1.28 1.92
N VAL A 70 0.73 -2.32 1.98
CA VAL A 70 -0.22 -2.57 3.06
C VAL A 70 0.20 -3.87 3.75
N ASN A 71 0.82 -3.79 4.93
CA ASN A 71 1.28 -4.97 5.67
C ASN A 71 2.14 -5.96 4.86
N GLY A 72 3.09 -5.44 4.06
CA GLY A 72 3.94 -6.24 3.17
C GLY A 72 3.40 -6.43 1.75
N GLN A 73 2.08 -6.25 1.54
CA GLN A 73 1.45 -6.39 0.22
C GLN A 73 1.63 -5.13 -0.63
N SER A 74 2.14 -5.29 -1.85
CA SER A 74 2.36 -4.23 -2.83
C SER A 74 1.28 -4.22 -3.91
N VAL A 75 0.58 -3.11 -4.11
CA VAL A 75 -0.40 -2.95 -5.21
C VAL A 75 0.26 -2.25 -6.39
N THR A 76 0.36 -2.95 -7.52
CA THR A 76 0.91 -2.43 -8.78
C THR A 76 -0.21 -2.18 -9.78
N LYS A 77 -0.34 -0.94 -10.25
CA LYS A 77 -1.25 -0.60 -11.34
C LYS A 77 -0.72 -1.11 -12.67
N VAL A 78 -1.56 -1.81 -13.42
CA VAL A 78 -1.27 -2.25 -14.79
C VAL A 78 -2.01 -1.36 -15.78
N ARG A 79 -1.28 -0.83 -16.76
CA ARG A 79 -1.84 -0.11 -17.91
C ARG A 79 -0.99 -0.37 -19.15
N TYR A 80 -1.58 -1.06 -20.10
CA TYR A 80 -1.05 -1.33 -21.42
C TYR A 80 -2.12 -0.88 -22.41
N LYS A 81 -1.78 0.05 -23.31
CA LYS A 81 -2.63 0.51 -24.40
C LYS A 81 -1.71 0.87 -25.53
N VAL A 82 -1.68 0.03 -26.55
CA VAL A 82 -0.70 0.14 -27.63
C VAL A 82 -1.34 -0.18 -28.98
N PRO A 83 -0.81 0.36 -30.09
CA PRO A 83 -1.25 -0.03 -31.42
C PRO A 83 -0.89 -1.50 -31.74
N PRO A 84 -1.56 -2.10 -32.75
CA PRO A 84 -1.14 -3.36 -33.36
C PRO A 84 0.36 -3.37 -33.73
N SER A 85 0.93 -4.57 -33.80
CA SER A 85 2.35 -4.80 -34.12
C SER A 85 3.33 -4.20 -33.11
N THR A 86 2.91 -4.07 -31.84
CA THR A 86 3.79 -3.65 -30.75
C THR A 86 4.51 -4.86 -30.14
N PRO A 87 5.87 -4.83 -30.05
CA PRO A 87 6.65 -5.91 -29.44
C PRO A 87 6.28 -6.19 -27.98
N ALA A 88 6.67 -7.38 -27.52
CA ALA A 88 6.50 -7.83 -26.15
C ALA A 88 7.07 -6.83 -25.14
N ARG A 89 6.29 -6.53 -24.10
CA ARG A 89 6.70 -5.65 -23.01
C ARG A 89 6.36 -6.27 -21.66
N VAL A 90 7.34 -6.28 -20.76
CA VAL A 90 7.11 -6.62 -19.35
C VAL A 90 6.29 -5.49 -18.71
N ILE A 91 5.10 -5.82 -18.22
CA ILE A 91 4.16 -4.88 -17.59
C ILE A 91 4.10 -5.04 -16.07
N TYR A 92 4.63 -6.14 -15.54
CA TYR A 92 4.75 -6.44 -14.12
C TYR A 92 5.96 -7.35 -13.89
N ASN A 93 6.71 -7.12 -12.82
CA ASN A 93 7.88 -7.93 -12.44
C ASN A 93 8.19 -7.77 -10.95
N GLN A 94 7.49 -8.52 -10.10
CA GLN A 94 7.70 -8.54 -8.64
C GLN A 94 7.29 -9.91 -8.07
N GLY A 95 7.74 -10.23 -6.86
CA GLY A 95 7.32 -11.45 -6.16
C GLY A 95 7.64 -12.73 -6.94
N GLY A 96 8.74 -12.77 -7.70
CA GLY A 96 9.13 -13.91 -8.52
C GLY A 96 8.31 -14.12 -9.79
N LEU A 97 7.26 -13.33 -10.02
CA LEU A 97 6.39 -13.39 -11.19
C LEU A 97 6.66 -12.22 -12.13
N SER A 98 6.75 -12.51 -13.42
CA SER A 98 6.80 -11.51 -14.49
C SER A 98 5.65 -11.70 -15.45
N LEU A 99 4.99 -10.60 -15.81
CA LEU A 99 3.93 -10.59 -16.81
C LEU A 99 4.37 -9.80 -18.04
N THR A 100 4.25 -10.41 -19.21
CA THR A 100 4.60 -9.83 -20.49
C THR A 100 3.37 -9.73 -21.37
N ALA A 101 3.05 -8.52 -21.83
CA ALA A 101 1.98 -8.29 -22.80
C ALA A 101 2.54 -8.08 -24.21
N THR A 102 1.88 -8.64 -25.21
CA THR A 102 2.13 -8.42 -26.64
C THR A 102 0.87 -7.97 -27.36
N CYS A 103 1.05 -7.28 -28.48
CA CYS A 103 -0.01 -6.90 -29.40
C CYS A 103 0.49 -7.10 -30.83
N SER A 104 0.36 -8.31 -31.38
CA SER A 104 0.95 -8.64 -32.68
C SER A 104 0.07 -8.23 -33.86
N ALA A 105 -1.25 -8.20 -33.68
CA ALA A 105 -2.23 -7.73 -34.64
C ALA A 105 -3.36 -6.93 -33.96
N VAL A 106 -4.35 -6.50 -34.74
CA VAL A 106 -5.60 -5.95 -34.17
C VAL A 106 -6.32 -7.10 -33.47
N TYR A 107 -6.85 -6.85 -32.28
CA TYR A 107 -7.53 -7.89 -31.49
C TYR A 107 -6.66 -9.10 -31.12
N ASP A 108 -5.38 -8.86 -30.80
CA ASP A 108 -4.41 -9.90 -30.48
C ASP A 108 -3.54 -9.51 -29.27
N THR A 109 -4.22 -9.23 -28.17
CA THR A 109 -3.63 -8.98 -26.84
C THR A 109 -3.35 -10.32 -26.19
N ARG A 110 -2.07 -10.62 -26.04
CA ARG A 110 -1.63 -11.81 -25.30
C ARG A 110 -0.94 -11.40 -24.01
N LEU A 111 -1.16 -12.17 -22.95
CA LEU A 111 -0.59 -11.92 -21.63
C LEU A 111 0.07 -13.20 -21.11
N VAL A 112 1.40 -13.24 -21.15
CA VAL A 112 2.18 -14.40 -20.73
C VAL A 112 2.83 -14.14 -19.38
N ALA A 113 2.64 -15.08 -18.46
CA ALA A 113 3.34 -15.16 -17.19
C ALA A 113 4.59 -16.04 -17.29
N ARG A 114 5.63 -15.66 -16.54
CA ARG A 114 6.83 -16.46 -16.26
C ARG A 114 7.21 -16.31 -14.80
N THR A 115 7.75 -17.37 -14.21
CA THR A 115 8.28 -17.37 -12.86
C THR A 115 9.81 -17.43 -12.85
N THR A 116 10.43 -16.90 -11.79
CA THR A 116 11.84 -17.16 -11.45
C THR A 116 12.00 -18.23 -10.37
N ARG A 117 10.89 -18.78 -9.87
CA ARG A 117 10.85 -19.81 -8.82
C ARG A 117 10.49 -21.16 -9.43
N SER A 118 10.87 -22.24 -8.75
CA SER A 118 10.61 -23.62 -9.17
C SER A 118 9.61 -24.28 -8.22
N GLY A 119 8.73 -25.12 -8.75
CA GLY A 119 7.68 -25.80 -7.99
C GLY A 119 6.58 -24.87 -7.47
N GLY A 120 6.33 -23.76 -8.17
CA GLY A 120 5.22 -22.87 -7.87
C GLY A 120 3.90 -23.37 -8.43
N PHE A 121 2.84 -22.61 -8.18
CA PHE A 121 1.51 -22.81 -8.74
C PHE A 121 1.04 -21.52 -9.43
N ILE A 122 0.37 -21.61 -10.57
CA ILE A 122 -0.33 -20.49 -11.19
C ILE A 122 -1.65 -20.94 -11.79
N SER A 123 -2.69 -20.12 -11.68
CA SER A 123 -4.00 -20.37 -12.31
C SER A 123 -4.63 -19.08 -12.84
N THR A 124 -5.51 -19.20 -13.83
CA THR A 124 -6.27 -18.08 -14.39
C THR A 124 -7.75 -18.42 -14.58
N PHE A 125 -8.61 -17.43 -14.39
CA PHE A 125 -10.02 -17.46 -14.75
C PHE A 125 -10.31 -16.28 -15.66
N VAL A 126 -10.91 -16.54 -16.81
CA VAL A 126 -11.21 -15.50 -17.81
C VAL A 126 -12.71 -15.50 -18.08
N PHE A 127 -13.34 -14.33 -17.91
CA PHE A 127 -14.73 -14.09 -18.27
C PHE A 127 -14.78 -13.17 -19.49
N GLY A 128 -15.19 -13.70 -20.64
CA GLY A 128 -15.38 -12.91 -21.87
C GLY A 128 -16.85 -12.50 -22.08
N ASP A 129 -17.05 -11.42 -22.84
CA ASP A 129 -18.37 -11.03 -23.36
C ASP A 129 -18.67 -11.84 -24.64
N SER A 130 -19.29 -13.01 -24.49
CA SER A 130 -19.70 -13.86 -25.61
C SER A 130 -21.03 -13.40 -26.18
N SER A 131 -21.04 -12.90 -27.42
CA SER A 131 -22.26 -12.86 -28.25
C SER A 131 -21.95 -12.96 -29.74
N PRO A 132 -22.50 -13.94 -30.49
CA PRO A 132 -23.14 -15.19 -30.10
C PRO A 132 -22.42 -16.38 -30.74
N LEU A 133 -21.50 -17.03 -30.04
CA LEU A 133 -21.10 -18.39 -30.35
C LEU A 133 -21.35 -19.25 -29.10
N PRO A 134 -22.02 -20.41 -29.25
CA PRO A 134 -22.41 -21.25 -28.13
C PRO A 134 -21.26 -22.11 -27.58
N ASP A 135 -20.03 -21.95 -28.08
CA ASP A 135 -18.90 -22.80 -27.74
C ASP A 135 -17.72 -21.93 -27.28
N ASP A 136 -17.76 -21.53 -26.00
CA ASP A 136 -16.60 -21.65 -25.11
C ASP A 136 -17.15 -21.43 -23.71
N PRO A 137 -17.61 -22.50 -23.06
CA PRO A 137 -18.01 -22.38 -21.67
C PRO A 137 -16.77 -21.96 -20.85
N ILE A 138 -17.03 -21.56 -19.61
CA ILE A 138 -16.02 -21.37 -18.58
C ILE A 138 -15.36 -22.75 -18.36
N GLU A 139 -14.49 -23.20 -19.26
CA GLU A 139 -14.03 -24.59 -19.30
C GLU A 139 -12.54 -24.67 -19.04
N ASP A 140 -12.26 -25.58 -18.12
CA ASP A 140 -11.01 -25.94 -17.50
C ASP A 140 -10.42 -24.88 -16.58
N ASP A 141 -10.23 -25.32 -15.34
CA ASP A 141 -9.24 -24.81 -14.41
C ASP A 141 -7.88 -24.84 -15.13
N ILE A 142 -7.56 -23.70 -15.78
CA ILE A 142 -6.26 -23.53 -16.40
C ILE A 142 -5.32 -23.22 -15.25
N GLU A 143 -4.59 -24.26 -14.84
CA GLU A 143 -3.48 -24.14 -13.92
C GLU A 143 -2.21 -24.80 -14.44
N ASP A 144 -1.11 -24.37 -13.86
CA ASP A 144 0.12 -25.12 -13.84
C ASP A 144 0.49 -25.37 -12.37
N ALA A 145 0.35 -26.62 -11.95
CA ALA A 145 0.62 -27.07 -10.59
C ALA A 145 2.12 -27.28 -10.29
N ALA A 146 2.98 -27.16 -11.29
CA ALA A 146 4.42 -27.28 -11.18
C ALA A 146 5.11 -26.18 -11.98
N PHE A 147 4.66 -24.93 -11.81
CA PHE A 147 5.14 -23.80 -12.60
C PHE A 147 6.62 -23.51 -12.29
N ASP A 148 7.48 -23.83 -13.26
CA ASP A 148 8.93 -23.74 -13.18
C ASP A 148 9.49 -22.62 -14.09
N PRO A 149 10.77 -22.19 -13.91
CA PRO A 149 11.34 -21.08 -14.69
C PRO A 149 11.46 -21.33 -16.20
N SER A 150 11.38 -22.60 -16.64
CA SER A 150 11.32 -22.96 -18.06
C SER A 150 9.97 -22.68 -18.70
N ASP A 151 8.93 -22.53 -17.88
CA ASP A 151 7.57 -22.60 -18.33
C ASP A 151 7.05 -21.22 -18.72
N THR A 152 6.00 -21.23 -19.52
CA THR A 152 5.25 -20.04 -19.86
C THR A 152 3.79 -20.35 -19.68
N PHE A 153 3.08 -19.47 -18.99
CA PHE A 153 1.66 -19.63 -18.73
C PHE A 153 0.89 -18.51 -19.41
N ASP A 154 -0.10 -18.85 -20.24
CA ASP A 154 -0.92 -17.85 -20.93
C ASP A 154 -2.13 -17.48 -20.07
N LEU A 155 -2.16 -16.24 -19.60
CA LEU A 155 -3.25 -15.75 -18.74
C LEU A 155 -4.51 -15.39 -19.54
N ILE A 156 -4.40 -15.29 -20.87
CA ILE A 156 -5.51 -15.04 -21.79
C ILE A 156 -5.44 -16.10 -22.88
N PRO A 157 -6.02 -17.30 -22.66
CA PRO A 157 -5.99 -18.37 -23.66
C PRO A 157 -6.66 -17.92 -24.97
N ALA A 158 -6.09 -18.34 -26.09
CA ALA A 158 -6.33 -17.82 -27.45
C ALA A 158 -7.73 -18.07 -28.05
N ALA A 159 -8.69 -18.53 -27.26
CA ALA A 159 -10.05 -18.82 -27.70
C ALA A 159 -10.99 -17.60 -27.59
N ALA A 160 -10.62 -16.59 -26.78
CA ALA A 160 -11.35 -15.34 -26.73
C ALA A 160 -10.74 -14.34 -27.73
N ASN A 161 -11.49 -13.95 -28.75
CA ASN A 161 -11.40 -12.58 -29.23
C ASN A 161 -11.52 -11.70 -27.97
N ALA A 162 -10.46 -11.03 -27.49
CA ALA A 162 -10.48 -10.38 -26.18
C ALA A 162 -11.25 -9.05 -26.23
N ASN A 163 -12.39 -9.07 -26.90
CA ASN A 163 -13.47 -8.13 -26.76
C ASN A 163 -14.03 -8.26 -25.33
N VAL A 164 -13.44 -7.49 -24.43
CA VAL A 164 -13.80 -7.38 -23.01
C VAL A 164 -13.70 -8.70 -22.25
N ASN A 165 -12.47 -9.04 -21.85
CA ASN A 165 -12.20 -10.15 -20.93
C ASN A 165 -11.84 -9.63 -19.55
N LEU A 166 -12.52 -10.10 -18.49
CA LEU A 166 -12.04 -10.01 -17.12
C LEU A 166 -11.12 -11.18 -16.83
N VAL A 167 -9.85 -10.88 -16.56
CA VAL A 167 -8.81 -11.86 -16.22
C VAL A 167 -8.55 -11.78 -14.72
N LEU A 168 -8.79 -12.88 -14.02
CA LEU A 168 -8.41 -13.10 -12.63
C LEU A 168 -7.31 -14.15 -12.62
N PHE A 169 -6.23 -13.92 -11.88
CA PHE A 169 -5.19 -14.94 -11.75
C PHE A 169 -4.61 -14.95 -10.35
N ASP A 170 -4.11 -16.10 -9.95
CA ASP A 170 -3.38 -16.33 -8.71
C ASP A 170 -2.09 -17.08 -9.02
N TYR A 171 -1.00 -16.65 -8.41
CA TYR A 171 0.30 -17.30 -8.41
C TYR A 171 0.78 -17.47 -6.99
N VAL A 172 1.28 -18.67 -6.68
CA VAL A 172 1.87 -19.02 -5.39
C VAL A 172 3.28 -19.55 -5.62
N GLY A 173 4.27 -18.86 -5.06
CA GLY A 173 5.64 -19.35 -5.04
C GLY A 173 5.84 -20.49 -4.05
N ASP A 174 6.88 -21.30 -4.26
CA ASP A 174 7.34 -22.33 -3.31
C ASP A 174 7.69 -21.76 -1.92
N ASP A 175 8.08 -20.49 -1.86
CA ASP A 175 8.36 -19.72 -0.64
C ASP A 175 7.11 -19.16 0.07
N GLY A 176 5.91 -19.43 -0.47
CA GLY A 176 4.64 -18.92 0.06
C GLY A 176 4.29 -17.50 -0.37
N THR A 177 5.08 -16.88 -1.25
CA THR A 177 4.70 -15.58 -1.86
C THR A 177 3.43 -15.73 -2.68
N VAL A 178 2.48 -14.82 -2.52
CA VAL A 178 1.24 -14.79 -3.31
C VAL A 178 1.21 -13.56 -4.19
N VAL A 179 0.96 -13.77 -5.48
CA VAL A 179 0.69 -12.69 -6.44
C VAL A 179 -0.66 -12.94 -7.09
N SER A 180 -1.58 -12.01 -6.90
CA SER A 180 -2.93 -12.08 -7.46
C SER A 180 -3.16 -10.87 -8.37
N GLY A 181 -3.99 -11.02 -9.40
CA GLY A 181 -4.30 -9.90 -10.28
C GLY A 181 -5.72 -9.91 -10.79
N ARG A 182 -6.22 -8.70 -11.01
CA ARG A 182 -7.48 -8.45 -11.70
C ARG A 182 -7.22 -7.48 -12.83
N LEU A 183 -7.34 -7.98 -14.06
CA LEU A 183 -7.08 -7.24 -15.28
C LEU A 183 -8.30 -7.31 -16.19
N VAL A 184 -8.46 -6.30 -17.02
CA VAL A 184 -9.45 -6.26 -18.10
C VAL A 184 -8.71 -6.08 -19.39
N ALA A 185 -8.84 -7.04 -20.30
CA ALA A 185 -8.42 -6.91 -21.68
C ALA A 185 -9.59 -6.35 -22.49
N ASP A 186 -9.31 -5.34 -23.31
CA ASP A 186 -10.29 -4.73 -24.21
C ASP A 186 -9.63 -4.50 -25.55
N GLU A 187 -10.10 -5.24 -26.52
CA GLU A 187 -9.64 -5.20 -27.88
C GLU A 187 -10.67 -4.47 -28.74
N THR A 188 -10.36 -3.21 -29.01
CA THR A 188 -11.01 -2.41 -30.04
C THR A 188 -10.00 -2.25 -31.19
N ASN A 189 -9.67 -1.02 -31.59
CA ASN A 189 -8.65 -0.77 -32.61
C ASN A 189 -7.20 -0.86 -32.09
N ASN A 190 -7.03 -1.05 -30.77
CA ASN A 190 -5.75 -1.16 -30.07
C ASN A 190 -5.85 -2.30 -29.07
N CYS A 191 -4.73 -2.94 -28.74
CA CYS A 191 -4.66 -3.84 -27.61
C CYS A 191 -4.62 -3.05 -26.32
N GLN A 192 -5.56 -3.32 -25.40
CA GLN A 192 -5.63 -2.68 -24.11
C GLN A 192 -5.72 -3.72 -23.01
N LEU A 193 -4.92 -3.53 -21.96
CA LEU A 193 -4.96 -4.32 -20.74
C LEU A 193 -4.79 -3.35 -19.56
N HIS A 194 -5.73 -3.37 -18.63
CA HIS A 194 -5.69 -2.46 -17.49
C HIS A 194 -6.23 -3.12 -16.23
N GLY A 195 -5.73 -2.69 -15.08
CA GLY A 195 -6.16 -3.23 -13.79
C GLY A 195 -5.07 -3.08 -12.75
N HIS A 196 -4.96 -4.09 -11.88
CA HIS A 196 -3.96 -4.10 -10.82
C HIS A 196 -3.52 -5.52 -10.48
N VAL A 197 -2.33 -5.60 -9.91
CA VAL A 197 -1.72 -6.81 -9.38
C VAL A 197 -1.31 -6.53 -7.93
N VAL A 198 -1.62 -7.43 -7.02
CA VAL A 198 -1.25 -7.36 -5.60
C VAL A 198 -0.27 -8.49 -5.32
N ALA A 199 0.86 -8.16 -4.68
CA ALA A 199 1.87 -9.14 -4.31
C ALA A 199 2.31 -8.98 -2.87
N GLY A 200 2.39 -10.08 -2.11
CA GLY A 200 2.88 -10.06 -0.73
C GLY A 200 3.16 -11.45 -0.19
#